data_AF-A0A953WWM1-F1
#
_entry.id   AF-A0A953WWM1-F1
#
_cell.length_a   1.000
_cell.length_b   1.000
_cell.length_c   1.000
_cell.angle_alpha   90.00
_cell.angle_beta   90.00
_cell.angle_gamma   90.00
#
_symmetry.space_group_name_H-M   'P 1'
#
loop_
_entity.id
_entity.type
_entity.pdbx_description
1 polymer ?
#
loop_
_entity_poly.entity_id
_entity_poly.type
_entity_poly.pdbx_seq_one_letter_code
_entity_poly.pdbx_strand_id
1 'polypeptide(L)' 'MLSILDLFRVGIGPSSSHTVGPIRIAGRFLASLSDGGVLERVARIEVRLQGSLALTGAG' A
#
# COMPACT_ATOMS: atom_id res chain seq x y z
N MET A 1 10.91 9.85 -16.89
CA MET A 1 11.66 10.92 -16.20
C MET A 1 11.41 10.80 -14.71
N LEU A 2 12.45 10.91 -13.89
CA LEU A 2 12.29 11.07 -12.44
C LEU A 2 12.10 12.56 -12.12
N SER A 3 11.08 12.89 -11.34
CA SER A 3 10.81 14.25 -10.86
C SER A 3 11.40 14.48 -9.48
N ILE A 4 11.68 15.73 -9.12
CA ILE A 4 12.05 16.08 -7.73
C ILE A 4 10.94 15.75 -6.74
N LEU A 5 9.68 15.74 -7.20
CA LEU A 5 8.53 15.29 -6.43
C LEU A 5 8.53 13.78 -6.17
N ASP A 6 9.31 12.99 -6.94
CA ASP A 6 9.49 11.57 -6.64
C ASP A 6 10.48 11.36 -5.48
N LEU A 7 11.37 12.31 -5.23
CA LEU A 7 12.33 12.27 -4.14
C LEU A 7 11.74 12.84 -2.84
N PHE A 8 11.03 13.96 -2.94
CA PHE A 8 10.45 14.66 -1.79
C PHE A 8 8.92 14.56 -1.82
N ARG A 9 8.39 13.61 -1.06
CA ARG A 9 6.95 13.35 -0.96
C ARG A 9 6.47 13.58 0.46
N VAL A 10 5.32 14.24 0.58
CA VAL A 10 4.56 14.28 1.83
C VAL A 10 4.01 12.88 2.10
N GLY A 11 4.20 12.38 3.31
CA GLY A 11 3.78 11.05 3.72
C GLY A 11 3.72 10.93 5.25
N ILE A 12 3.32 9.74 5.71
CA ILE A 12 3.25 9.41 7.13
C ILE A 12 4.48 8.58 7.53
N GLY A 13 5.10 8.95 8.67
CA GLY A 13 6.20 8.18 9.27
C GLY A 13 5.72 6.90 9.95
N PRO A 14 6.62 6.03 10.42
CA PRO A 14 8.08 6.21 10.48
C PRO A 14 8.85 5.78 9.22
N SER A 15 8.21 5.06 8.27
CA SER A 15 8.93 4.42 7.16
C SER A 15 8.22 4.54 5.82
N SER A 16 8.91 5.07 4.81
CA SER A 16 8.37 5.12 3.45
C SER A 16 8.13 3.71 2.88
N SER A 17 8.99 2.73 3.19
CA SER A 17 8.91 1.38 2.65
C SER A 17 7.95 0.47 3.43
N HIS A 18 7.82 0.67 4.74
CA HIS A 18 7.01 -0.18 5.62
C HIS A 18 5.68 0.46 6.06
N THR A 19 5.49 1.76 5.81
CA THR A 19 4.24 2.48 6.10
C THR A 19 3.59 2.97 4.81
N VAL A 20 4.23 3.93 4.10
CA VAL A 20 3.62 4.57 2.92
C VAL A 20 3.48 3.59 1.74
N GLY A 21 4.48 2.72 1.53
CA GLY A 21 4.47 1.68 0.51
C GLY A 21 3.25 0.75 0.63
N PRO A 22 3.07 0.05 1.76
CA PRO A 22 1.90 -0.80 2.01
C PRO A 22 0.56 -0.07 1.89
N ILE A 23 0.45 1.16 2.40
CA ILE A 23 -0.77 1.99 2.26
C ILE A 23 -1.11 2.22 0.78
N ARG A 24 -0.11 2.59 -0.03
CA ARG A 24 -0.30 2.80 -1.47
C ARG A 24 -0.69 1.52 -2.20
N ILE A 25 -0.11 0.38 -1.80
CA ILE A 25 -0.44 -0.93 -2.38
C ILE A 25 -1.89 -1.29 -2.06
N ALA A 26 -2.32 -1.13 -0.81
CA ALA A 26 -3.70 -1.38 -0.41
C ALA A 26 -4.69 -0.47 -1.16
N GLY A 27 -4.38 0.82 -1.30
CA GLY A 27 -5.20 1.76 -2.06
C GLY A 27 -5.35 1.37 -3.53
N ARG A 28 -4.26 0.95 -4.18
CA ARG A 28 -4.28 0.47 -5.57
C ARG A 28 -5.10 -0.82 -5.73
N PHE A 29 -5.00 -1.73 -4.76
CA PHE A 29 -5.79 -2.95 -4.75
C PHE A 29 -7.30 -2.64 -4.68
N LEU A 30 -7.72 -1.77 -3.75
CA LEU A 30 -9.12 -1.36 -3.63
C LEU A 30 -9.62 -0.62 -4.88
N ALA A 31 -8.80 0.27 -5.46
CA ALA A 31 -9.14 0.93 -6.71
C ALA A 31 -9.38 -0.09 -7.84
N SER A 32 -8.53 -1.11 -7.97
CA SER A 32 -8.71 -2.16 -8.98
C SER A 32 -10.01 -2.97 -8.82
N LEU A 33 -10.46 -3.19 -7.57
CA LEU A 33 -11.73 -3.86 -7.29
C LEU A 33 -12.93 -2.96 -7.61
N SER A 34 -12.80 -1.67 -7.34
CA SER A 34 -13.80 -0.66 -7.68
C SER A 34 -13.94 -0.51 -9.20
N ASP A 35 -12.82 -0.37 -9.91
CA ASP A 35 -12.79 -0.26 -11.37
C ASP A 35 -13.35 -1.51 -12.06
N GLY A 36 -13.15 -2.68 -11.44
CA GLY A 36 -13.75 -3.94 -11.89
C GLY A 36 -15.23 -4.10 -11.54
N GLY A 37 -15.85 -3.17 -10.80
CA GLY A 37 -17.25 -3.25 -10.38
C GLY A 37 -17.56 -4.40 -9.41
N VAL A 38 -16.54 -4.97 -8.75
CA VAL A 38 -16.69 -6.13 -7.87
C VAL A 38 -16.53 -5.81 -6.40
N LEU A 39 -16.12 -4.58 -6.05
CA LEU A 39 -15.83 -4.17 -4.67
C LEU A 39 -16.99 -4.47 -3.70
N GLU A 40 -18.23 -4.14 -4.07
CA GLU A 40 -19.43 -4.37 -3.25
C GLU A 40 -19.72 -5.85 -2.98
N ARG A 41 -19.13 -6.77 -3.76
CA ARG A 41 -19.30 -8.22 -3.61
C ARG A 41 -18.17 -8.88 -2.82
N VAL A 42 -17.16 -8.11 -2.41
CA VAL A 42 -16.00 -8.64 -1.68
C VAL A 42 -16.40 -8.97 -0.25
N ALA A 43 -16.44 -10.26 0.08
CA ALA A 43 -16.77 -10.71 1.43
C ALA A 43 -15.57 -10.74 2.39
N ARG A 44 -14.34 -10.79 1.86
CA ARG A 44 -13.11 -10.89 2.65
C ARG A 44 -11.91 -10.35 1.89
N ILE A 45 -11.04 -9.64 2.58
CA ILE A 45 -9.70 -9.26 2.12
C ILE A 45 -8.69 -9.98 3.02
N GLU A 46 -7.63 -10.50 2.41
CA GLU A 46 -6.52 -11.10 3.13
C GLU A 46 -5.22 -10.40 2.74
N VAL A 47 -4.44 -10.00 3.74
CA VAL A 47 -3.13 -9.38 3.55
C VAL A 47 -2.08 -10.31 4.15
N ARG A 48 -1.08 -10.69 3.36
CA ARG A 48 0.07 -11.47 3.82
C ARG A 48 1.32 -10.63 3.66
N LEU A 49 1.98 -10.36 4.78
CA LEU A 49 3.30 -9.72 4.78
C LEU A 49 4.36 -10.81 4.60
N GLN A 50 5.41 -10.51 3.84
CA GLN A 50 6.51 -11.45 3.55
C GLN A 50 7.87 -10.77 3.72
N GLY A 51 8.90 -11.57 3.94
CA GLY A 51 10.29 -11.11 4.00
C GLY A 51 10.52 -10.04 5.08
N SER A 52 11.28 -9.00 4.73
CA SER A 52 11.60 -7.90 5.65
C SER A 52 10.36 -7.16 6.16
N LEU A 53 9.33 -7.00 5.32
CA LEU A 53 8.09 -6.33 5.71
C LEU A 53 7.35 -7.08 6.81
N ALA A 54 7.35 -8.41 6.79
CA ALA A 54 6.80 -9.22 7.87
C ALA A 54 7.63 -9.13 9.15
N LEU A 55 8.96 -9.03 9.01
CA LEU A 55 9.88 -9.05 10.12
C LEU A 55 9.87 -7.74 10.93
N THR A 56 9.78 -6.60 10.26
CA THR A 56 9.93 -5.27 10.90
C THR A 56 8.67 -4.41 10.82
N GLY A 57 7.59 -4.89 10.19
CA GLY A 57 6.38 -4.09 9.98
C GLY A 57 5.51 -3.86 11.22
N ALA A 58 5.77 -4.54 12.34
CA ALA A 58 5.05 -4.33 13.59
C ALA A 58 5.59 -3.19 14.46
N GLY A 59 6.79 -2.67 14.13
CA GLY A 59 7.48 -1.63 14.87
C GLY A 59 6.92 -0.23 14.69
#